data_AF-A0A5K1DD12-F1
#
_entry.id   AF-A0A5K1DD12-F1
#
_cell.length_a   1.000
_cell.length_b   1.000
_cell.length_c   1.000
_cell.angle_alpha   90.00
_cell.angle_beta   90.00
_cell.angle_gamma   90.00
#
_symmetry.space_group_name_H-M   'P 1'
#
loop_
_entity.id
_entity.type
_entity.pdbx_description
1 polymer ?
#
loop_
_entity_poly.entity_id
_entity_poly.type
_entity_poly.pdbx_seq_one_letter_code
_entity_poly.pdbx_strand_id
1 'polypeptide(L)'
;VGNAVTDDYHDYVGTFEYWWNHGLISDSTYHYLRAACLFDSSQHPSVECNKAMDLADKEEGNIDAYSIFTPSCNKTGSRRKSLKAHY
;
A
#
# COMPACT_ATOMS: atom_id res chain seq x y z
N VAL A 1 -5.50 1.96 20.15
CA VAL A 1 -5.56 2.10 18.68
C VAL A 1 -4.38 1.32 18.10
N GLY A 2 -4.55 0.56 17.02
CA GLY A 2 -3.48 -0.24 16.41
C GLY A 2 -3.38 0.04 14.91
N ASN A 3 -2.16 0.25 14.41
CA ASN A 3 -1.82 0.55 13.00
C ASN A 3 -2.78 1.55 12.33
N ALA A 4 -3.09 2.64 13.02
CA ALA A 4 -4.05 3.63 12.53
C ALA A 4 -3.34 4.87 11.98
N VAL A 5 -4.01 5.55 11.07
CA VAL A 5 -3.70 6.93 10.69
C VAL A 5 -3.88 7.82 11.92
N THR A 6 -2.85 8.57 12.26
CA THR A 6 -2.77 9.46 13.42
C THR A 6 -2.52 10.91 13.01
N ASP A 7 -1.61 11.13 12.07
CA ASP A 7 -1.23 12.44 11.55
C ASP A 7 -0.63 12.28 10.15
N ASP A 8 -1.28 12.87 9.14
CA ASP A 8 -0.95 12.64 7.72
C ASP A 8 0.55 12.88 7.43
N TYR A 9 1.15 13.94 8.00
CA TYR A 9 2.57 14.24 7.78
C TYR A 9 3.48 13.15 8.34
N HIS A 10 3.33 12.81 9.63
CA HIS A 10 4.19 11.83 10.27
C HIS A 10 3.95 10.41 9.74
N ASP A 11 2.70 10.08 9.45
CA ASP A 11 2.33 8.80 8.85
C ASP A 11 2.94 8.65 7.46
N TYR A 12 2.97 9.71 6.64
CA TYR A 12 3.65 9.67 5.34
C TYR A 12 5.17 9.56 5.46
N VAL A 13 5.81 10.33 6.36
CA VAL A 13 7.26 10.19 6.61
C VAL A 13 7.60 8.75 6.98
N GLY A 14 6.87 8.18 7.95
CA GLY A 14 7.09 6.82 8.44
C GLY A 14 6.79 5.76 7.40
N THR A 15 5.71 5.92 6.63
CA THR A 15 5.30 4.97 5.58
C THR A 15 6.37 4.89 4.47
N PHE A 16 6.81 6.02 3.95
CA PHE A 16 7.79 6.04 2.86
C PHE A 16 9.17 5.56 3.31
N GLU A 17 9.58 5.89 4.55
CA GLU A 17 10.81 5.38 5.13
C GLU A 17 10.75 3.86 5.38
N TYR A 18 9.60 3.35 5.83
CA TYR A 18 9.38 1.92 6.01
C TYR A 18 9.49 1.17 4.67
N TRP A 19 8.79 1.63 3.63
CA TRP A 19 8.86 1.02 2.30
C TRP A 19 10.28 0.98 1.75
N TRP A 20 11.01 2.08 1.85
CA TRP A 20 12.39 2.17 1.37
C TRP A 20 13.34 1.24 2.12
N ASN A 21 13.29 1.24 3.46
CA ASN A 21 14.14 0.38 4.29
C ASN A 21 13.82 -1.13 4.17
N HIS A 22 12.64 -1.48 3.66
CA HIS A 22 12.24 -2.86 3.39
C HIS A 22 12.47 -3.26 1.93
N GLY A 23 13.07 -2.39 1.11
CA GLY A 23 13.38 -2.68 -0.28
C GLY A 23 12.16 -2.79 -1.19
N LEU A 24 11.04 -2.16 -0.80
CA LEU A 24 9.79 -2.17 -1.56
C LEU A 24 9.77 -1.10 -2.67
N ILE A 25 10.53 -0.02 -2.47
CA ILE A 25 10.61 1.11 -3.41
C ILE A 25 12.07 1.53 -3.65
N SER A 26 12.31 2.16 -4.80
CA SER A 26 13.62 2.71 -5.17
C SER A 26 13.92 4.04 -4.48
N ASP A 27 15.20 4.42 -4.42
CA ASP A 27 15.65 5.74 -3.91
C ASP A 27 14.92 6.89 -4.63
N SER A 28 14.75 6.79 -5.95
CA SER A 28 14.04 7.80 -6.74
C SER A 28 12.57 7.91 -6.34
N THR A 29 11.89 6.78 -6.11
CA THR A 29 10.49 6.76 -5.68
C THR A 29 10.34 7.30 -4.27
N TYR A 30 11.24 6.93 -3.35
CA TYR A 30 11.27 7.48 -1.99
C TYR A 30 11.39 9.02 -1.99
N HIS A 31 12.32 9.57 -2.77
CA HIS A 31 12.47 11.02 -2.91
C HIS A 31 11.25 11.68 -3.57
N TYR A 32 10.66 11.04 -4.58
CA TYR A 32 9.50 11.57 -5.27
C TYR A 32 8.25 11.60 -4.37
N LEU A 33 7.97 10.52 -3.64
CA LEU A 33 6.88 10.45 -2.65
C LEU A 33 7.03 11.55 -1.59
N ARG A 34 8.23 11.75 -1.06
CA ARG A 34 8.48 12.79 -0.06
C ARG A 34 8.26 14.21 -0.61
N ALA A 35 8.64 14.45 -1.86
CA ALA A 35 8.42 15.74 -2.49
C ALA A 35 6.94 16.00 -2.82
N ALA A 36 6.20 14.96 -3.20
CA ALA A 36 4.83 15.08 -3.69
C ALA A 36 3.75 14.98 -2.60
N CYS A 37 3.97 14.23 -1.52
CA CYS A 37 2.90 13.83 -0.60
C CYS A 37 2.99 14.38 0.83
N LEU A 38 4.16 14.82 1.33
CA LEU A 38 4.31 15.09 2.77
C LEU A 38 3.37 16.15 3.34
N PHE A 39 2.90 17.08 2.52
CA PHE A 39 1.99 18.15 2.93
C PHE A 39 0.56 17.96 2.40
N ASP A 40 0.28 16.81 1.81
CA ASP A 40 -1.05 16.43 1.36
C ASP A 40 -1.82 15.71 2.47
N SER A 41 -3.14 15.62 2.32
CA SER A 41 -3.96 14.77 3.17
C SER A 41 -4.03 13.35 2.62
N SER A 42 -3.96 12.35 3.49
CA SER A 42 -4.17 10.94 3.13
C SER A 42 -5.54 10.65 2.53
N GLN A 43 -6.55 11.43 2.92
CA GLN A 43 -7.91 11.31 2.40
C GLN A 43 -8.11 12.09 1.08
N HIS A 44 -7.28 13.11 0.84
CA HIS A 44 -7.37 14.00 -0.31
C HIS A 44 -5.99 14.30 -0.92
N PRO A 45 -5.30 13.28 -1.46
CA PRO A 45 -3.99 13.46 -2.06
C PRO A 45 -4.08 14.29 -3.35
N SER A 46 -3.06 15.10 -3.61
CA SER A 46 -2.91 15.83 -4.87
C SER A 46 -2.73 14.86 -6.05
N VAL A 47 -2.91 15.37 -7.27
CA VAL A 47 -2.67 14.59 -8.49
C VAL A 47 -1.21 14.11 -8.55
N GLU A 48 -0.27 14.94 -8.10
CA GLU A 48 1.15 14.64 -8.05
C GLU A 48 1.45 13.54 -7.03
N CYS A 49 0.87 13.61 -5.83
CA CYS A 49 1.00 12.55 -4.84
C CYS A 49 0.44 11.22 -5.35
N ASN A 50 -0.75 11.23 -5.97
CA ASN A 50 -1.32 10.00 -6.56
C ASN A 50 -0.39 9.37 -7.61
N LYS A 51 0.27 10.16 -8.46
CA LYS A 51 1.26 9.63 -9.42
C LYS A 51 2.48 9.01 -8.73
N ALA A 52 2.91 9.57 -7.61
CA ALA A 52 4.02 9.03 -6.82
C ALA A 52 3.62 7.70 -6.14
N MET A 53 2.41 7.64 -5.58
CA MET A 53 1.83 6.42 -5.00
C MET A 53 1.67 5.32 -6.07
N ASP A 54 1.14 5.66 -7.25
CA ASP A 54 1.01 4.72 -8.38
C ASP A 54 2.36 4.15 -8.86
N LEU A 55 3.46 4.89 -8.68
CA LEU A 55 4.81 4.42 -8.98
C LEU A 55 5.30 3.45 -7.90
N ALA A 56 5.10 3.80 -6.63
CA ALA A 56 5.42 2.94 -5.50
C ALA A 56 4.69 1.59 -5.62
N ASP A 57 3.37 1.60 -5.81
CA ASP A 57 2.55 0.40 -5.98
C ASP A 57 3.06 -0.54 -7.08
N LYS A 58 3.62 0.02 -8.17
CA LYS A 58 4.21 -0.77 -9.25
C LYS A 58 5.55 -1.39 -8.88
N GLU A 59 6.36 -0.69 -8.08
CA GLU A 59 7.64 -1.20 -7.58
C GLU A 59 7.42 -2.31 -6.54
N GLU A 60 6.42 -2.17 -5.66
CA GLU A 60 6.08 -3.19 -4.65
C GLU A 60 5.64 -4.52 -5.29
N GLY A 61 4.90 -4.44 -6.39
CA GLY A 61 4.44 -5.61 -7.14
C GLY A 61 3.31 -6.38 -6.46
N ASN A 62 3.25 -7.69 -6.68
CA ASN A 62 2.14 -8.54 -6.22
C ASN A 62 2.40 -9.11 -4.81
N ILE A 63 2.42 -8.23 -3.81
CA ILE A 63 2.55 -8.58 -2.38
C ILE A 63 1.29 -8.20 -1.59
N ASP A 64 1.15 -8.73 -0.37
CA ASP A 64 0.15 -8.23 0.58
C ASP A 64 0.76 -7.06 1.38
N ALA A 65 0.35 -5.83 1.08
CA ALA A 65 0.86 -4.63 1.75
C ALA A 65 0.56 -4.60 3.27
N TYR A 66 -0.44 -5.36 3.74
CA TYR A 66 -0.73 -5.49 5.18
C TYR A 66 0.16 -6.52 5.87
N SER A 67 0.84 -7.39 5.11
CA SER A 67 1.66 -8.48 5.65
C SER A 67 2.71 -8.96 4.64
N ILE A 68 3.74 -8.15 4.44
CA ILE A 68 4.75 -8.27 3.36
C ILE A 68 5.55 -9.58 3.33
N PHE A 69 5.57 -10.35 4.42
CA PHE A 69 6.30 -11.63 4.51
C PHE A 69 5.38 -12.85 4.47
N THR A 70 4.07 -12.66 4.25
CA THR A 70 3.12 -13.75 4.17
C THR A 70 2.64 -13.98 2.74
N PRO A 71 2.22 -15.21 2.38
CA PRO A 71 1.69 -15.48 1.05
C PRO A 71 0.36 -14.73 0.82
N SER A 72 0.25 -14.05 -0.31
CA SER A 72 -1.01 -13.45 -0.75
C SER A 72 -2.09 -14.50 -1.01
N CYS A 73 -3.35 -14.11 -0.80
CA CYS A 73 -4.48 -15.00 -1.06
C CYS A 73 -4.61 -15.35 -2.57
N ASN A 74 -4.50 -16.64 -2.89
CA ASN A 74 -4.70 -17.13 -4.25
C ASN A 74 -6.20 -17.06 -4.61
N LYS A 75 -6.56 -16.15 -5.54
CA LYS A 75 -7.93 -16.01 -6.08
C LYS A 75 -8.47 -17.29 -6.76
N THR A 76 -7.63 -18.30 -6.96
CA THR A 76 -7.99 -19.64 -7.48
C THR A 76 -8.56 -20.59 -6.44
N GLY A 77 -8.80 -20.13 -5.20
CA GLY A 77 -9.54 -20.85 -4.18
C GLY A 77 -10.96 -21.21 -4.63
N SER A 78 -11.10 -22.39 -5.23
CA SER A 78 -12.34 -23.07 -5.59
C SER A 78 -13.45 -22.81 -4.58
N ARG A 79 -14.46 -22.01 -4.96
CA ARG A 79 -15.75 -22.02 -4.27
C ARG A 79 -16.56 -23.24 -4.75
N ARG A 80 -16.02 -24.46 -4.59
CA ARG A 80 -16.82 -25.69 -4.64
C ARG A 80 -17.54 -25.86 -3.31
N LYS A 81 -18.54 -25.02 -3.10
CA LYS A 81 -19.74 -25.47 -2.39
C LYS A 81 -20.86 -25.28 -3.38
N SER A 82 -21.21 -26.35 -4.11
CA SER A 82 -22.57 -26.42 -4.62
C SER A 82 -23.46 -26.34 -3.39
N LEU A 83 -24.09 -25.18 -3.20
CA LEU A 83 -25.28 -25.11 -2.37
C LEU A 83 -26.30 -25.96 -3.13
N LYS A 84 -26.38 -27.25 -2.79
CA LYS A 84 -27.57 -28.02 -3.08
C LYS A 84 -28.68 -27.36 -2.25
N ALA A 85 -29.44 -26.50 -2.91
CA ALA A 85 -30.75 -26.12 -2.44
C ALA A 85 -31.56 -27.43 -2.35
N HIS A 86 -31.71 -27.95 -1.13
CA HIS A 86 -32.76 -28.90 -0.84
C HIS A 86 -34.00 -28.09 -0.51
N TYR A 87 -35.06 -28.37 -1.30
CA TYR A 87 -36.40 -27.82 -1.30
C TYR A 87 -36.96 -27.46 0.08
#